data_AF-A0A1J9QNT2-F1
#
_entry.id   AF-A0A1J9QNT2-F1
#
_cell.length_a   1.000
_cell.length_b   1.000
_cell.length_c   1.000
_cell.angle_alpha   90.00
_cell.angle_beta   90.00
_cell.angle_gamma   90.00
#
_symmetry.space_group_name_H-M   'P 1'
#
loop_
_entity.id
_entity.type
_entity.pdbx_description
1 polymer ?
#
loop_
_entity_poly.entity_id
_entity_poly.type
_entity_poly.pdbx_seq_one_letter_code
_entity_poly.pdbx_strand_id
1 'polypeptide(L)'
;MKTADVDDSPGKPAFKGTEDKITIAPSSAAKPAPTAVDAEKHCASTASCSSGPSSDKSISITALPPITNESPDLHHPLFPPLPEYKPPSVLTAIQWHALRAVSFCLSLIFLIGIVLAASVSSSLIAAKGVAIRFRGGDPEKDRTFWQEECKRRDARESAARAWDDEKRKQAAKASVPRSEVDAEERNVGIGKAPYEPLEGGRDPLVCDISYYARRVGLDAESYRVQTEDGAVIILWHLYNPKEYNPLPSGDRDCIGPPSALPLQTPKADGQSHPANGDRKYPVLMLPGLLQSAGAFYANDDDSLAFFLVKSGYDIWLGGNRHGFHPEEHISLVPSDPRFWSWTIRDMAAFDLPALVARVLYETQFTKLALIGHSQGTAETFLALSKHIQPSLGS
;
A
#
# COMPACT_ATOMS: atom_id res chain seq x y z
N MET A 1 28.37 -48.75 -19.09
CA MET A 1 28.27 -49.85 -20.07
C MET A 1 26.79 -50.05 -20.37
N LYS A 2 26.36 -49.67 -21.59
CA LYS A 2 25.06 -49.89 -22.28
C LYS A 2 23.75 -49.33 -21.65
N THR A 3 23.17 -48.28 -22.28
CA THR A 3 21.91 -48.22 -23.10
C THR A 3 20.64 -48.02 -22.25
N ALA A 4 19.63 -47.20 -22.57
CA ALA A 4 19.18 -46.62 -23.84
C ALA A 4 18.33 -45.35 -23.61
N ASP A 5 18.31 -44.49 -24.64
CA ASP A 5 17.35 -43.41 -24.88
C ASP A 5 15.94 -43.95 -25.17
N VAL A 6 14.90 -43.26 -24.68
CA VAL A 6 13.59 -43.16 -25.34
C VAL A 6 13.07 -41.74 -25.11
N ASP A 7 13.02 -40.99 -26.21
CA ASP A 7 12.32 -39.73 -26.42
C ASP A 7 10.85 -40.05 -26.71
N ASP A 8 9.90 -39.43 -26.00
CA ASP A 8 8.52 -39.36 -26.45
C ASP A 8 7.85 -38.09 -25.92
N SER A 9 7.60 -37.16 -26.83
CA SER A 9 6.81 -35.94 -26.61
C SER A 9 5.32 -36.26 -26.67
N PRO A 10 4.47 -35.56 -25.89
CA PRO A 10 3.13 -35.27 -26.37
C PRO A 10 2.85 -33.77 -26.45
N GLY A 11 2.18 -33.41 -27.53
CA GLY A 11 1.91 -32.05 -27.96
C GLY A 11 1.00 -31.25 -27.03
N LYS A 12 1.23 -29.94 -27.03
CA LYS A 12 0.31 -28.92 -26.51
C LYS A 12 -0.92 -28.81 -27.43
N PRO A 13 -2.15 -28.78 -26.89
CA PRO A 13 -3.21 -27.98 -27.47
C PRO A 13 -3.19 -26.59 -26.83
N ALA A 14 -3.18 -25.58 -27.69
CA ALA A 14 -3.37 -24.18 -27.34
C ALA A 14 -4.80 -23.92 -26.90
N PHE A 15 -4.98 -23.21 -25.78
CA PHE A 15 -6.23 -22.50 -25.49
C PHE A 15 -5.93 -21.04 -25.17
N LYS A 16 -6.57 -20.17 -25.93
CA LYS A 16 -6.56 -18.71 -25.83
C LYS A 16 -7.36 -18.28 -24.60
N GLY A 17 -6.80 -17.37 -23.81
CA GLY A 17 -7.47 -16.59 -22.79
C GLY A 17 -6.69 -15.28 -22.62
N THR A 18 -7.38 -14.18 -22.84
CA THR A 18 -6.91 -12.80 -23.01
C THR A 18 -6.23 -12.25 -21.76
N GLU A 19 -4.92 -11.99 -21.85
CA GLU A 19 -4.20 -11.07 -20.96
C GLU A 19 -4.19 -9.67 -21.63
N ASP A 20 -4.90 -8.71 -21.04
CA ASP A 20 -4.73 -7.30 -21.38
C ASP A 20 -3.39 -6.80 -20.82
N LYS A 21 -2.35 -7.07 -21.60
CA LYS A 21 -0.99 -6.61 -21.35
C LYS A 21 -0.85 -5.21 -21.92
N ILE A 22 -1.06 -4.19 -21.10
CA ILE A 22 -0.75 -2.80 -21.45
C ILE A 22 0.77 -2.72 -21.74
N THR A 23 1.12 -2.67 -23.02
CA THR A 23 2.47 -2.43 -23.51
C THR A 23 2.48 -1.01 -24.09
N ILE A 24 3.24 -0.10 -23.48
CA ILE A 24 3.51 1.22 -24.07
C ILE A 24 4.94 1.23 -24.58
N ALA A 25 5.08 1.45 -25.89
CA ALA A 25 6.34 1.57 -26.61
C ALA A 25 7.08 2.88 -26.26
N PRO A 26 8.42 2.92 -26.37
CA PRO A 26 9.18 4.14 -26.11
C PRO A 26 9.05 5.11 -27.29
N SER A 27 8.48 6.29 -27.03
CA SER A 27 8.45 7.38 -28.01
C SER A 27 9.80 8.13 -28.00
N SER A 28 10.65 7.82 -28.98
CA SER A 28 11.79 8.65 -29.34
C SER A 28 11.33 9.86 -30.16
N ALA A 29 11.50 11.07 -29.63
CA ALA A 29 11.59 12.29 -30.44
C ALA A 29 12.36 13.36 -29.68
N ALA A 30 13.67 13.39 -29.88
CA ALA A 30 14.53 14.50 -29.47
C ALA A 30 14.29 15.70 -30.40
N LYS A 31 14.11 16.90 -29.85
CA LYS A 31 14.44 18.19 -30.50
C LYS A 31 14.83 19.25 -29.46
N PRO A 32 15.65 20.25 -29.86
CA PRO A 32 16.77 20.71 -29.05
C PRO A 32 16.54 22.05 -28.34
N ALA A 33 17.39 22.33 -27.36
CA ALA A 33 17.47 23.60 -26.63
C ALA A 33 17.93 24.77 -27.52
N PRO A 34 17.44 26.01 -27.30
CA PRO A 34 18.05 27.19 -27.88
C PRO A 34 19.06 27.83 -26.93
N THR A 35 20.19 28.16 -27.53
CA THR A 35 21.36 28.88 -27.03
C THR A 35 21.08 30.35 -26.70
N ALA A 36 21.80 30.84 -25.71
CA ALA A 36 21.91 32.26 -25.34
C ALA A 36 22.60 33.09 -26.45
N VAL A 37 22.08 34.28 -26.72
CA VAL A 37 22.81 35.37 -27.38
C VAL A 37 22.39 36.70 -26.73
N ASP A 38 23.40 37.41 -26.24
CA ASP A 38 23.39 38.76 -25.68
C ASP A 38 23.25 39.86 -26.76
N ALA A 39 23.03 41.09 -26.27
CA ALA A 39 23.19 42.41 -26.92
C ALA A 39 21.97 42.89 -27.77
N GLU A 40 21.49 44.14 -27.72
CA GLU A 40 22.14 45.38 -27.30
C GLU A 40 21.15 46.56 -27.07
N LYS A 41 21.62 47.56 -26.33
CA LYS A 41 21.12 48.95 -26.17
C LYS A 41 20.71 49.66 -27.48
N HIS A 42 19.68 50.51 -27.48
CA HIS A 42 19.80 52.00 -27.40
C HIS A 42 18.50 52.81 -27.68
N CYS A 43 18.33 53.86 -26.87
CA CYS A 43 17.78 55.22 -27.13
C CYS A 43 16.42 55.39 -27.85
N ALA A 44 15.37 55.89 -27.20
CA ALA A 44 15.06 57.29 -26.82
C ALA A 44 14.39 58.14 -27.93
N SER A 45 13.12 58.52 -27.73
CA SER A 45 12.61 59.89 -27.93
C SER A 45 11.17 60.09 -27.39
N THR A 46 11.06 60.94 -26.36
CA THR A 46 10.07 62.01 -26.11
C THR A 46 8.58 61.84 -26.47
N ALA A 47 7.71 61.90 -25.44
CA ALA A 47 6.59 62.86 -25.37
C ALA A 47 6.10 63.01 -23.92
N SER A 48 5.83 64.25 -23.54
CA SER A 48 5.41 64.74 -22.21
C SER A 48 3.99 64.32 -21.82
N CYS A 49 3.77 64.04 -20.52
CA CYS A 49 2.85 64.80 -19.66
C CYS A 49 2.76 64.14 -18.27
N SER A 50 2.95 64.96 -17.25
CA SER A 50 2.91 64.64 -15.83
C SER A 50 1.48 64.64 -15.28
N SER A 51 1.09 63.59 -14.54
CA SER A 51 0.38 63.70 -13.25
C SER A 51 -0.05 62.33 -12.70
N GLY A 52 0.47 61.96 -11.51
CA GLY A 52 -0.14 60.99 -10.58
C GLY A 52 0.49 59.58 -10.60
N PRO A 53 1.05 59.07 -9.49
CA PRO A 53 1.60 57.72 -9.45
C PRO A 53 0.50 56.69 -9.23
N SER A 54 0.11 55.99 -10.30
CA SER A 54 -0.43 54.64 -10.22
C SER A 54 0.74 53.67 -10.15
N SER A 55 1.00 53.09 -8.97
CA SER A 55 2.01 52.03 -8.86
C SER A 55 1.45 50.73 -9.42
N ASP A 56 1.95 50.38 -10.60
CA ASP A 56 2.01 49.00 -11.08
C ASP A 56 2.69 48.15 -10.00
N LYS A 57 1.95 47.16 -9.47
CA LYS A 57 2.53 46.11 -8.62
C LYS A 57 3.32 45.16 -9.52
N SER A 58 4.54 45.52 -9.86
CA SER A 58 5.57 44.52 -10.12
C SER A 58 5.75 43.72 -8.83
N ILE A 59 5.51 42.41 -8.87
CA ILE A 59 5.84 41.51 -7.75
C ILE A 59 7.37 41.46 -7.69
N SER A 60 7.94 42.40 -6.93
CA SER A 60 9.29 42.29 -6.42
C SER A 60 9.30 41.07 -5.50
N ILE A 61 10.22 40.14 -5.75
CA ILE A 61 10.59 39.11 -4.78
C ILE A 61 11.17 39.87 -3.59
N THR A 62 10.31 40.23 -2.65
CA THR A 62 10.70 40.92 -1.43
C THR A 62 11.57 39.95 -0.66
N ALA A 63 12.84 40.35 -0.52
CA ALA A 63 13.80 39.82 0.42
C ALA A 63 13.11 39.52 1.76
N LEU A 64 13.44 38.36 2.32
CA LEU A 64 13.10 38.03 3.71
C LEU A 64 13.33 39.26 4.60
N PRO A 65 12.40 39.58 5.52
CA PRO A 65 12.58 40.73 6.40
C PRO A 65 13.92 40.61 7.15
N PRO A 66 14.59 41.73 7.42
CA PRO A 66 15.84 41.71 8.18
C PRO A 66 15.55 41.09 9.54
N ILE A 67 16.37 40.11 9.92
CA ILE A 67 16.32 39.46 11.22
C ILE A 67 16.57 40.54 12.28
N THR A 68 15.49 41.02 12.89
CA THR A 68 15.57 41.78 14.12
C THR A 68 15.94 40.80 15.23
N ASN A 69 17.05 41.04 15.92
CA ASN A 69 17.54 40.28 17.08
C ASN A 69 16.61 40.35 18.32
N GLU A 70 15.31 40.53 18.13
CA GLU A 70 14.31 40.51 19.20
C GLU A 70 13.17 39.58 18.81
N SER A 71 13.46 38.29 18.81
CA SER A 71 12.46 37.29 19.14
C SER A 71 13.20 36.31 20.04
N PRO A 72 12.98 36.33 21.37
CA PRO A 72 13.60 35.34 22.23
C PRO A 72 13.03 33.99 21.79
N ASP A 73 13.93 33.14 21.34
CA ASP A 73 13.65 31.78 20.91
C ASP A 73 12.58 31.15 21.79
N LEU A 74 11.47 30.76 21.16
CA LEU A 74 10.47 29.93 21.79
C LEU A 74 11.09 28.53 21.98
N HIS A 75 11.98 28.42 22.98
CA HIS A 75 12.63 27.18 23.36
C HIS A 75 11.57 26.21 23.84
N HIS A 76 11.15 25.31 22.96
CA HIS A 76 10.29 24.22 23.36
C HIS A 76 11.13 23.24 24.19
N PRO A 77 10.80 22.96 25.47
CA PRO A 77 11.64 22.16 26.37
C PRO A 77 11.89 20.72 25.89
N LEU A 78 11.10 20.23 24.92
CA LEU A 78 11.28 18.92 24.30
C LEU A 78 12.20 18.91 23.07
N PHE A 79 12.61 20.07 22.55
CA PHE A 79 13.43 20.17 21.34
C PHE A 79 14.62 21.09 21.60
N PRO A 80 15.77 20.55 22.05
CA PRO A 80 16.98 21.34 22.20
C PRO A 80 17.40 21.93 20.83
N PRO A 81 18.05 23.09 20.81
CA PRO A 81 18.51 23.71 19.57
C PRO A 81 19.44 22.75 18.82
N LEU A 82 19.28 22.72 17.50
CA LEU A 82 20.20 21.98 16.63
C LEU A 82 21.63 22.51 16.85
N PRO A 83 22.65 21.64 16.85
CA PRO A 83 24.03 22.07 17.03
C PRO A 83 24.41 23.09 15.95
N GLU A 84 24.86 24.28 16.37
CA GLU A 84 25.40 25.29 15.45
C GLU A 84 26.76 24.83 14.91
N TYR A 85 26.83 24.62 13.60
CA TYR A 85 28.07 24.29 12.91
C TYR A 85 28.94 25.53 12.77
N LYS A 86 30.12 25.53 13.41
CA LYS A 86 31.13 26.59 13.27
C LYS A 86 31.65 26.67 11.82
N PRO A 87 32.06 27.85 11.33
CA PRO A 87 32.62 28.01 9.98
C PRO A 87 33.85 27.10 9.77
N PRO A 88 34.04 26.55 8.55
CA PRO A 88 35.09 25.58 8.28
C PRO A 88 36.48 26.17 8.49
N SER A 89 37.30 25.50 9.29
CA SER A 89 38.72 25.82 9.49
C SER A 89 39.59 24.62 9.13
N VAL A 90 40.86 24.85 8.77
CA VAL A 90 41.78 23.76 8.40
C VAL A 90 41.95 22.76 9.55
N LEU A 91 41.99 23.24 10.79
CA LEU A 91 42.05 22.40 12.00
C LEU A 91 40.79 21.56 12.17
N THR A 92 39.60 22.15 11.98
CA THR A 92 38.35 21.38 12.05
C THR A 92 38.25 20.37 10.91
N ALA A 93 38.71 20.69 9.70
CA ALA A 93 38.77 19.74 8.59
C ALA A 93 39.67 18.52 8.91
N ILE A 94 40.88 18.74 9.43
CA ILE A 94 41.78 17.66 9.87
C ILE A 94 41.13 16.83 10.97
N GLN A 95 40.52 17.48 11.96
CA GLN A 95 39.81 16.80 13.04
C GLN A 95 38.67 15.91 12.51
N TRP A 96 37.87 16.38 11.55
CA TRP A 96 36.79 15.60 10.95
C TRP A 96 37.31 14.45 10.07
N HIS A 97 38.41 14.64 9.35
CA HIS A 97 39.06 13.55 8.61
C HIS A 97 39.62 12.48 9.55
N ALA A 98 40.26 12.88 10.65
CA ALA A 98 40.73 11.95 11.68
C ALA A 98 39.56 11.20 12.32
N LEU A 99 38.47 11.90 12.68
CA LEU A 99 37.28 11.29 13.26
C LEU A 99 36.63 10.31 12.28
N ARG A 100 36.52 10.67 10.99
CA ARG A 100 36.01 9.77 9.94
C ARG A 100 36.88 8.53 9.77
N ALA A 101 38.21 8.67 9.77
CA ALA A 101 39.13 7.54 9.65
C ALA A 101 39.04 6.61 10.86
N VAL A 102 39.01 7.16 12.07
CA VAL A 102 38.85 6.38 13.31
C VAL A 102 37.49 5.70 13.35
N SER A 103 36.41 6.42 13.03
CA SER A 103 35.06 5.86 12.95
C SER A 103 35.00 4.73 11.92
N PHE A 104 35.59 4.90 10.74
CA PHE A 104 35.63 3.87 9.71
C PHE A 104 36.35 2.60 10.21
N CYS A 105 37.53 2.74 10.81
CA CYS A 105 38.29 1.60 11.33
C CYS A 105 37.54 0.89 12.46
N LEU A 106 36.96 1.63 13.41
CA LEU A 106 36.18 1.05 14.52
C LEU A 106 34.93 0.35 14.01
N SER A 107 34.18 0.96 13.09
CA SER A 107 33.00 0.35 12.46
C SER A 107 33.37 -0.90 11.67
N LEU A 108 34.49 -0.90 10.95
CA LEU A 108 34.97 -2.06 10.20
C LEU A 108 35.36 -3.21 11.13
N ILE A 109 36.10 -2.94 12.21
CA ILE A 109 36.48 -3.95 13.21
C ILE A 109 35.22 -4.54 13.87
N PHE A 110 34.27 -3.69 14.26
CA PHE A 110 33.00 -4.12 14.83
C PHE A 110 32.20 -5.01 13.87
N LEU A 111 32.07 -4.59 12.61
CA LEU A 111 31.38 -5.36 11.58
C LEU A 111 32.05 -6.71 11.32
N ILE A 112 33.39 -6.73 11.20
CA ILE A 112 34.15 -7.98 11.05
C ILE A 112 33.93 -8.89 12.26
N GLY A 113 33.95 -8.33 13.48
CA GLY A 113 33.67 -9.08 14.71
C GLY A 113 32.29 -9.72 14.70
N ILE A 114 31.24 -8.98 14.30
CA ILE A 114 29.89 -9.50 14.17
C ILE A 114 29.82 -10.59 13.10
N VAL A 115 30.38 -10.37 11.92
CA VAL A 115 30.34 -11.33 10.81
C VAL A 115 31.07 -12.62 11.18
N LEU A 116 32.24 -12.53 11.84
CA LEU A 116 32.97 -13.70 12.33
C LEU A 116 32.18 -14.45 13.39
N ALA A 117 31.62 -13.75 14.39
CA ALA A 117 30.80 -14.36 15.42
C ALA A 117 29.56 -15.05 14.84
N ALA A 118 28.86 -14.39 13.92
CA ALA A 118 27.71 -14.94 13.21
C ALA A 118 28.10 -16.15 12.34
N SER A 119 29.24 -16.10 11.66
CA SER A 119 29.76 -17.22 10.87
C SER A 119 30.05 -18.42 11.75
N VAL A 120 30.79 -18.24 12.86
CA VAL A 120 31.10 -19.33 13.80
C VAL A 120 29.82 -19.91 14.39
N SER A 121 28.89 -19.06 14.86
CA SER A 121 27.60 -19.51 15.39
C SER A 121 26.79 -20.30 14.35
N SER A 122 26.68 -19.79 13.13
CA SER A 122 25.96 -20.46 12.03
C SER A 122 26.60 -21.79 11.66
N SER A 123 27.94 -21.86 11.59
CA SER A 123 28.67 -23.10 11.33
C SER A 123 28.45 -24.14 12.43
N LEU A 124 28.43 -23.73 13.71
CA LEU A 124 28.15 -24.63 14.83
C LEU A 124 26.71 -25.17 14.78
N ILE A 125 25.72 -24.30 14.47
CA ILE A 125 24.32 -24.71 14.29
C ILE A 125 24.19 -25.70 13.12
N ALA A 126 24.83 -25.40 11.99
CA ALA A 126 24.84 -26.28 10.83
C ALA A 126 25.50 -27.64 11.14
N ALA A 127 26.65 -27.63 11.82
CA ALA A 127 27.35 -28.85 12.24
C ALA A 127 26.51 -29.69 13.20
N LYS A 128 25.82 -29.07 14.18
CA LYS A 128 24.86 -29.76 15.05
C LYS A 128 23.72 -30.37 14.24
N GLY A 129 23.16 -29.62 13.29
CA GLY A 129 22.08 -30.09 12.42
C GLY A 129 22.50 -31.29 11.55
N VAL A 130 23.70 -31.25 10.99
CA VAL A 130 24.30 -32.36 10.23
C VAL A 130 24.53 -33.58 11.13
N ALA A 131 25.09 -33.39 12.33
CA ALA A 131 25.31 -34.48 13.29
C ALA A 131 23.99 -35.15 13.73
N ILE A 132 22.91 -34.38 13.91
CA ILE A 132 21.58 -34.91 14.22
C ILE A 132 21.04 -35.74 13.05
N ARG A 133 21.13 -35.22 11.81
CA ARG A 133 20.71 -35.96 10.60
C ARG A 133 21.49 -37.26 10.41
N PHE A 134 22.80 -37.27 10.64
CA PHE A 134 23.62 -38.49 10.60
C PHE A 134 23.19 -39.54 11.63
N ARG A 135 22.63 -39.12 12.77
CA ARG A 135 22.07 -40.03 13.79
C ARG A 135 20.62 -40.43 13.51
N GLY A 136 20.06 -40.06 12.36
CA GLY A 136 18.67 -40.32 11.99
C GLY A 136 17.64 -39.44 12.71
N GLY A 137 18.09 -38.38 13.38
CA GLY A 137 17.20 -37.41 14.04
C GLY A 137 16.79 -36.26 13.12
N ASP A 138 15.72 -35.58 13.49
CA ASP A 138 15.28 -34.34 12.83
C ASP A 138 15.82 -33.13 13.62
N PRO A 139 16.70 -32.29 13.02
CA PRO A 139 17.26 -31.12 13.68
C PRO A 139 16.24 -30.02 13.99
N GLU A 140 15.09 -30.02 13.32
CA GLU A 140 14.05 -29.00 13.52
C GLU A 140 13.17 -29.30 14.74
N LYS A 141 13.22 -30.53 15.27
CA LYS A 141 12.37 -31.00 16.38
C LYS A 141 12.59 -30.25 17.69
N ASP A 142 13.78 -29.67 17.88
CA ASP A 142 14.15 -28.90 19.09
C ASP A 142 13.55 -27.47 19.08
N ARG A 143 12.88 -27.04 17.99
CA ARG A 143 12.30 -25.70 17.90
C ARG A 143 11.07 -25.56 18.81
N THR A 144 10.95 -24.42 19.49
CA THR A 144 9.89 -24.15 20.48
C THR A 144 8.47 -24.40 19.94
N PHE A 145 8.21 -24.03 18.69
CA PHE A 145 6.90 -24.17 18.06
C PHE A 145 6.79 -25.35 17.08
N TRP A 146 7.75 -26.29 17.10
CA TRP A 146 7.82 -27.39 16.12
C TRP A 146 6.51 -28.19 16.00
N GLN A 147 5.91 -28.55 17.14
CA GLN A 147 4.66 -29.33 17.16
C GLN A 147 3.50 -28.56 16.51
N GLU A 148 3.39 -27.26 16.80
CA GLU A 148 2.34 -26.40 16.24
C GLU A 148 2.58 -26.13 14.74
N GLU A 149 3.84 -25.91 14.33
CA GLU A 149 4.23 -25.77 12.92
C GLU A 149 3.87 -27.03 12.11
N CYS A 150 4.14 -28.22 12.65
CA CYS A 150 3.77 -29.49 12.02
C CYS A 150 2.25 -29.63 11.90
N LYS A 151 1.51 -29.38 12.99
CA LYS A 151 0.04 -29.42 13.00
C LYS A 151 -0.56 -28.48 11.95
N ARG A 152 -0.05 -27.25 11.86
CA ARG A 152 -0.50 -26.25 10.86
C ARG A 152 -0.11 -26.63 9.44
N ARG A 153 1.06 -27.23 9.22
CA ARG A 153 1.47 -27.76 7.91
C ARG A 153 0.52 -28.87 7.47
N ASP A 154 0.27 -29.85 8.33
CA ASP A 154 -0.58 -30.99 8.02
C ASP A 154 -2.04 -30.54 7.76
N ALA A 155 -2.53 -29.56 8.53
CA ALA A 155 -3.81 -28.90 8.28
C ALA A 155 -3.87 -28.21 6.90
N ARG A 156 -2.84 -27.43 6.53
CA ARG A 156 -2.76 -26.80 5.19
C ARG A 156 -2.70 -27.84 4.06
N GLU A 157 -1.93 -28.91 4.22
CA GLU A 157 -1.83 -29.97 3.21
C GLU A 157 -3.15 -30.72 3.03
N SER A 158 -3.83 -31.08 4.13
CA SER A 158 -5.14 -31.73 4.07
C SER A 158 -6.20 -30.82 3.44
N ALA A 159 -6.22 -29.52 3.78
CA ALA A 159 -7.10 -28.54 3.15
C ALA A 159 -6.84 -28.40 1.65
N ALA A 160 -5.58 -28.37 1.23
CA ALA A 160 -5.20 -28.31 -0.19
C ALA A 160 -5.66 -29.57 -0.95
N ARG A 161 -5.48 -30.77 -0.37
CA ARG A 161 -5.96 -32.02 -0.98
C ARG A 161 -7.49 -32.04 -1.10
N ALA A 162 -8.21 -31.61 -0.07
CA ALA A 162 -9.66 -31.52 -0.07
C ALA A 162 -10.18 -30.56 -1.17
N TRP A 163 -9.52 -29.42 -1.35
CA TRP A 163 -9.81 -28.48 -2.44
C TRP A 163 -9.63 -29.10 -3.82
N ASP A 164 -8.50 -29.77 -4.06
CA ASP A 164 -8.21 -30.42 -5.34
C ASP A 164 -9.20 -31.55 -5.65
N ASP A 165 -9.61 -32.31 -4.64
CA ASP A 165 -10.62 -33.36 -4.77
C ASP A 165 -12.00 -32.77 -5.11
N GLU A 166 -12.39 -31.66 -4.49
CA GLU A 166 -13.65 -30.97 -4.79
C GLU A 166 -13.67 -30.39 -6.20
N LYS A 167 -12.58 -29.75 -6.65
CA LYS A 167 -12.44 -29.28 -8.04
C LYS A 167 -12.54 -30.44 -9.03
N ARG A 168 -11.91 -31.59 -8.74
CA ARG A 168 -12.04 -32.80 -9.57
C ARG A 168 -13.48 -33.31 -9.64
N LYS A 169 -14.21 -33.33 -8.53
CA LYS A 169 -15.64 -33.70 -8.50
C LYS A 169 -16.51 -32.74 -9.31
N GLN A 170 -16.28 -31.43 -9.20
CA GLN A 170 -17.01 -30.41 -9.97
C GLN A 170 -16.77 -30.53 -11.47
N ALA A 171 -15.52 -30.77 -11.88
CA ALA A 171 -15.18 -31.00 -13.29
C ALA A 171 -15.83 -32.28 -13.84
N ALA A 172 -15.87 -33.36 -13.06
CA ALA A 172 -16.54 -34.61 -13.44
C ALA A 172 -18.07 -34.46 -13.54
N LYS A 173 -18.70 -33.62 -12.70
CA LYS A 173 -20.14 -33.31 -12.81
C LYS A 173 -20.46 -32.47 -14.04
N ALA A 174 -19.58 -31.57 -14.45
CA ALA A 174 -19.77 -30.73 -15.64
C ALA A 174 -19.65 -31.51 -16.97
N SER A 175 -19.02 -32.69 -16.97
CA SER A 175 -18.83 -33.52 -18.17
C SER A 175 -19.93 -34.57 -18.41
N VAL A 176 -20.86 -34.77 -17.48
CA VAL A 176 -22.00 -35.69 -17.63
C VAL A 176 -23.18 -34.97 -18.29
N PRO A 177 -23.81 -35.53 -19.34
CA PRO A 177 -25.00 -34.94 -19.96
C PRO A 177 -26.12 -34.77 -18.94
N ARG A 178 -26.71 -33.58 -18.91
CA ARG A 178 -27.75 -33.16 -17.97
C ARG A 178 -29.00 -34.05 -18.12
N SER A 179 -29.09 -35.11 -17.32
CA SER A 179 -30.31 -35.91 -17.22
C SER A 179 -31.26 -35.26 -16.22
N GLU A 180 -32.56 -35.29 -16.49
CA GLU A 180 -33.61 -34.59 -15.72
C GLU A 180 -33.75 -35.06 -14.25
N VAL A 181 -32.95 -36.02 -13.80
CA VAL A 181 -32.98 -36.57 -12.44
C VAL A 181 -32.17 -35.72 -11.44
N ASP A 182 -31.32 -34.79 -11.90
CA ASP A 182 -30.44 -33.98 -11.02
C ASP A 182 -31.15 -32.77 -10.37
N ALA A 183 -32.47 -32.63 -10.53
CA ALA A 183 -33.24 -31.54 -9.94
C ALA A 183 -33.54 -31.74 -8.44
N GLU A 184 -33.58 -32.99 -7.95
CA GLU A 184 -33.90 -33.28 -6.53
C GLU A 184 -32.70 -33.15 -5.59
N GLU A 185 -31.46 -33.44 -6.02
CA GLU A 185 -30.26 -33.22 -5.19
C GLU A 185 -29.90 -31.73 -5.02
N ARG A 186 -30.51 -30.83 -5.79
CA ARG A 186 -30.35 -29.38 -5.60
C ARG A 186 -31.03 -28.83 -4.33
N ASN A 187 -31.89 -29.61 -3.69
CA ASN A 187 -32.74 -29.14 -2.59
C ASN A 187 -32.56 -29.87 -1.25
N VAL A 188 -31.54 -30.73 -1.10
CA VAL A 188 -31.14 -31.17 0.24
C VAL A 188 -30.30 -30.06 0.86
N GLY A 189 -31.00 -29.10 1.47
CA GLY A 189 -30.45 -27.94 2.15
C GLY A 189 -29.61 -28.30 3.37
N ILE A 190 -28.42 -28.86 3.15
CA ILE A 190 -27.30 -28.61 4.04
C ILE A 190 -26.93 -27.17 3.76
N GLY A 191 -27.31 -26.25 4.65
CA GLY A 191 -27.01 -24.83 4.50
C GLY A 191 -25.54 -24.66 4.15
N LYS A 192 -25.27 -24.22 2.92
CA LYS A 192 -23.92 -23.94 2.46
C LYS A 192 -23.29 -22.95 3.43
N ALA A 193 -22.02 -23.17 3.79
CA ALA A 193 -21.33 -22.28 4.70
C ALA A 193 -21.44 -20.83 4.16
N PRO A 194 -21.70 -19.82 5.01
CA PRO A 194 -21.88 -18.45 4.55
C PRO A 194 -20.71 -17.97 3.69
N TYR A 195 -19.49 -18.36 4.08
CA TYR A 195 -18.22 -18.01 3.46
C TYR A 195 -17.51 -19.25 2.93
N GLU A 196 -17.86 -19.70 1.72
CA GLU A 196 -17.16 -20.80 1.05
C GLU A 196 -15.94 -20.24 0.30
N PRO A 197 -14.73 -20.82 0.49
CA PRO A 197 -13.55 -20.39 -0.26
C PRO A 197 -13.77 -20.41 -1.78
N LEU A 198 -13.41 -19.31 -2.44
CA LEU A 198 -13.46 -19.14 -3.89
C LEU A 198 -12.12 -19.48 -4.55
N GLU A 199 -11.04 -19.42 -3.75
CA GLU A 199 -9.72 -19.88 -4.10
C GLU A 199 -9.15 -20.83 -3.05
N GLY A 200 -8.19 -21.66 -3.44
CA GLY A 200 -7.62 -22.69 -2.57
C GLY A 200 -6.55 -23.51 -3.27
N GLY A 201 -6.11 -24.58 -2.62
CA GLY A 201 -5.06 -25.45 -3.11
C GLY A 201 -3.68 -25.02 -2.61
N ARG A 202 -2.66 -25.11 -3.48
CA ARG A 202 -1.30 -24.65 -3.16
C ARG A 202 -1.33 -23.18 -2.74
N ASP A 203 -0.43 -22.82 -1.82
CA ASP A 203 -0.35 -21.53 -1.15
C ASP A 203 0.86 -20.72 -1.64
N PRO A 204 0.86 -20.21 -2.90
CA PRO A 204 1.89 -19.31 -3.37
C PRO A 204 1.79 -17.95 -2.66
N LEU A 205 2.93 -17.27 -2.54
CA LEU A 205 2.96 -15.87 -2.13
C LEU A 205 2.57 -15.01 -3.35
N VAL A 206 1.37 -14.42 -3.30
CA VAL A 206 0.81 -13.59 -4.38
C VAL A 206 0.64 -12.18 -3.86
N CYS A 207 1.08 -11.16 -4.61
CA CYS A 207 0.90 -9.76 -4.22
C CYS A 207 -0.47 -9.23 -4.68
N ASP A 208 -1.56 -9.89 -4.26
CA ASP A 208 -2.94 -9.49 -4.56
C ASP A 208 -3.83 -9.72 -3.34
N ILE A 209 -4.56 -8.68 -2.93
CA ILE A 209 -5.47 -8.73 -1.78
C ILE A 209 -6.64 -9.66 -2.07
N SER A 210 -7.13 -9.58 -3.30
CA SER A 210 -8.32 -10.28 -3.78
C SER A 210 -8.08 -11.79 -3.74
N TYR A 211 -6.87 -12.25 -4.08
CA TYR A 211 -6.42 -13.63 -3.90
C TYR A 211 -6.65 -14.14 -2.46
N TYR A 212 -6.11 -13.43 -1.46
CA TYR A 212 -6.26 -13.83 -0.06
C TYR A 212 -7.70 -13.72 0.45
N ALA A 213 -8.45 -12.71 0.01
CA ALA A 213 -9.88 -12.58 0.34
C ALA A 213 -10.69 -13.77 -0.21
N ARG A 214 -10.41 -14.21 -1.44
CA ARG A 214 -11.07 -15.36 -2.07
C ARG A 214 -10.80 -16.67 -1.34
N ARG A 215 -9.65 -16.83 -0.70
CA ARG A 215 -9.36 -18.02 0.12
C ARG A 215 -10.23 -18.15 1.37
N VAL A 216 -10.77 -17.05 1.87
CA VAL A 216 -11.66 -17.04 3.04
C VAL A 216 -13.15 -16.87 2.66
N GLY A 217 -13.47 -16.96 1.36
CA GLY A 217 -14.83 -16.83 0.83
C GLY A 217 -15.34 -15.39 0.73
N LEU A 218 -14.42 -14.42 0.69
CA LEU A 218 -14.67 -13.02 0.41
C LEU A 218 -14.09 -12.65 -0.96
N ASP A 219 -14.24 -11.41 -1.38
CA ASP A 219 -13.49 -10.86 -2.51
C ASP A 219 -13.13 -9.39 -2.20
N ALA A 220 -12.27 -8.81 -3.02
CA ALA A 220 -11.80 -7.44 -2.81
C ALA A 220 -11.88 -6.62 -4.10
N GLU A 221 -12.15 -5.33 -3.96
CA GLU A 221 -12.04 -4.34 -5.02
C GLU A 221 -11.21 -3.14 -4.56
N SER A 222 -10.65 -2.40 -5.52
CA SER A 222 -9.86 -1.22 -5.26
C SER A 222 -10.49 0.03 -5.87
N TYR A 223 -10.35 1.13 -5.15
CA TYR A 223 -10.77 2.48 -5.52
C TYR A 223 -9.54 3.37 -5.59
N ARG A 224 -9.51 4.27 -6.58
CA ARG A 224 -8.49 5.31 -6.71
C ARG A 224 -8.99 6.58 -6.05
N VAL A 225 -8.25 7.07 -5.06
CA VAL A 225 -8.65 8.22 -4.24
C VAL A 225 -7.66 9.34 -4.44
N GLN A 226 -8.13 10.48 -4.94
CA GLN A 226 -7.31 11.67 -5.12
C GLN A 226 -7.31 12.52 -3.85
N THR A 227 -6.13 12.95 -3.42
CA THR A 227 -5.94 13.89 -2.31
C THR A 227 -5.94 15.35 -2.81
N GLU A 228 -6.06 16.31 -1.91
CA GLU A 228 -6.03 17.75 -2.25
C GLU A 228 -4.70 18.18 -2.90
N ASP A 229 -3.58 17.60 -2.47
CA ASP A 229 -2.25 17.85 -3.05
C ASP A 229 -2.03 17.12 -4.38
N GLY A 230 -2.98 16.28 -4.82
CA GLY A 230 -2.96 15.61 -6.11
C GLY A 230 -2.26 14.24 -6.11
N ALA A 231 -1.92 13.70 -4.94
CA ALA A 231 -1.55 12.30 -4.82
C ALA A 231 -2.79 11.41 -5.05
N VAL A 232 -2.58 10.23 -5.60
CA VAL A 232 -3.60 9.20 -5.72
C VAL A 232 -3.20 8.00 -4.90
N ILE A 233 -4.10 7.61 -3.99
CA ILE A 233 -3.92 6.52 -3.05
C ILE A 233 -4.99 5.46 -3.31
N ILE A 234 -4.59 4.20 -3.13
CA ILE A 234 -5.48 3.06 -3.32
C ILE A 234 -6.24 2.81 -2.03
N LEU A 235 -7.56 2.69 -2.14
CA LEU A 235 -8.47 2.30 -1.07
C LEU A 235 -9.08 0.95 -1.45
N TRP A 236 -8.94 -0.06 -0.60
CA TRP A 236 -9.52 -1.38 -0.84
C TRP A 236 -10.82 -1.55 -0.08
N HIS A 237 -11.77 -2.27 -0.68
CA HIS A 237 -13.03 -2.64 -0.06
C HIS A 237 -13.18 -4.17 -0.10
N LEU A 238 -13.45 -4.77 1.05
CA LEU A 238 -13.66 -6.20 1.19
C LEU A 238 -15.15 -6.50 1.25
N TYR A 239 -15.63 -7.42 0.42
CA TYR A 239 -17.05 -7.72 0.33
C TYR A 239 -17.32 -9.22 0.23
N ASN A 240 -18.56 -9.60 0.57
CA ASN A 240 -19.07 -10.94 0.31
C ASN A 240 -19.72 -10.96 -1.08
N PRO A 241 -19.19 -11.72 -2.06
CA PRO A 241 -19.73 -11.76 -3.42
C PRO A 241 -21.12 -12.38 -3.53
N LYS A 242 -21.63 -13.04 -2.47
CA LYS A 242 -23.03 -13.48 -2.40
C LYS A 242 -24.00 -12.36 -2.03
N GLU A 243 -23.50 -11.28 -1.43
CA GLU A 243 -24.31 -10.18 -0.88
C GLU A 243 -24.13 -8.87 -1.66
N TYR A 244 -22.97 -8.69 -2.31
CA TYR A 244 -22.59 -7.45 -2.97
C TYR A 244 -22.01 -7.71 -4.35
N ASN A 245 -22.38 -6.86 -5.31
CA ASN A 245 -21.79 -6.82 -6.64
C ASN A 245 -20.86 -5.60 -6.75
N PRO A 246 -19.58 -5.80 -7.12
CA PRO A 246 -18.61 -4.72 -7.23
C PRO A 246 -18.98 -3.71 -8.30
N LEU A 247 -18.57 -2.46 -8.10
CA LEU A 247 -18.76 -1.41 -9.09
C LEU A 247 -17.87 -1.66 -10.33
N PRO A 248 -18.31 -1.23 -11.53
CA PRO A 248 -17.46 -1.24 -12.71
C PRO A 248 -16.17 -0.42 -12.49
N SER A 249 -15.06 -0.80 -13.13
CA SER A 249 -13.77 -0.13 -12.94
C SER A 249 -13.79 1.39 -13.12
N GLY A 250 -14.55 1.91 -14.10
CA GLY A 250 -14.64 3.36 -14.33
C GLY A 250 -15.34 4.14 -13.20
N ASP A 251 -16.24 3.50 -12.45
CA ASP A 251 -16.90 4.12 -11.28
C ASP A 251 -15.97 4.13 -10.04
N ARG A 252 -14.90 3.33 -10.06
CA ARG A 252 -13.92 3.19 -8.98
C ARG A 252 -12.70 4.11 -9.15
N ASP A 253 -12.66 4.86 -10.25
CA ASP A 253 -11.63 5.86 -10.51
C ASP A 253 -11.77 7.10 -9.61
N CYS A 254 -10.79 8.00 -9.71
CA CYS A 254 -10.78 9.27 -8.98
C CYS A 254 -12.00 10.12 -9.35
N ILE A 255 -12.81 10.44 -8.34
CA ILE A 255 -13.97 11.34 -8.44
C ILE A 255 -13.62 12.79 -8.04
N GLY A 256 -12.32 13.09 -7.92
CA GLY A 256 -11.78 14.39 -7.49
C GLY A 256 -11.30 14.41 -6.03
N PRO A 257 -10.70 15.52 -5.58
CA PRO A 257 -10.29 15.71 -4.20
C PRO A 257 -11.50 15.89 -3.27
N PRO A 258 -11.32 15.75 -1.94
CA PRO A 258 -12.41 15.89 -0.95
C PRO A 258 -13.26 17.14 -1.10
N SER A 259 -12.62 18.29 -1.41
CA SER A 259 -13.28 19.57 -1.64
C SER A 259 -14.23 19.59 -2.85
N ALA A 260 -14.00 18.70 -3.82
CA ALA A 260 -14.82 18.55 -5.02
C ALA A 260 -15.92 17.47 -4.87
N LEU A 261 -15.86 16.66 -3.82
CA LEU A 261 -16.87 15.64 -3.57
C LEU A 261 -18.20 16.33 -3.21
N PRO A 262 -19.31 15.99 -3.87
CA PRO A 262 -20.61 16.48 -3.46
C PRO A 262 -20.85 16.07 -2.01
N LEU A 263 -20.90 17.05 -1.10
CA LEU A 263 -21.44 16.87 0.24
C LEU A 263 -22.89 16.40 0.08
N GLN A 264 -23.11 15.09 0.18
CA GLN A 264 -24.43 14.47 0.24
C GLN A 264 -25.32 14.78 -0.98
N THR A 265 -24.89 14.42 -2.19
CA THR A 265 -25.88 14.07 -3.22
C THR A 265 -25.96 12.56 -3.31
N PRO A 266 -27.12 11.94 -3.05
CA PRO A 266 -27.30 10.51 -3.24
C PRO A 266 -26.92 10.16 -4.67
N LYS A 267 -26.20 9.05 -4.89
CA LYS A 267 -26.06 8.48 -6.24
C LYS A 267 -27.48 8.24 -6.76
N ALA A 268 -27.94 9.13 -7.64
CA ALA A 268 -29.23 9.05 -8.29
C ALA A 268 -29.10 8.05 -9.44
N ASP A 269 -28.87 6.79 -9.11
CA ASP A 269 -29.13 5.64 -9.96
C ASP A 269 -29.06 4.38 -9.09
N GLY A 270 -30.18 3.69 -8.99
CA GLY A 270 -30.36 2.54 -8.13
C GLY A 270 -29.53 1.34 -8.59
N GLN A 271 -28.57 0.93 -7.76
CA GLN A 271 -27.93 -0.40 -7.61
C GLN A 271 -26.61 -0.14 -6.87
N SER A 272 -26.43 -0.45 -5.58
CA SER A 272 -26.06 -1.80 -5.12
C SER A 272 -26.18 -1.99 -3.59
N HIS A 273 -27.00 -1.18 -2.89
CA HIS A 273 -27.27 -1.41 -1.47
C HIS A 273 -28.65 -2.05 -1.26
N PRO A 274 -28.75 -3.15 -0.50
CA PRO A 274 -30.04 -3.73 -0.18
C PRO A 274 -30.92 -2.68 0.51
N ALA A 275 -32.03 -2.34 -0.15
CA ALA A 275 -33.00 -1.38 0.33
C ALA A 275 -33.84 -2.02 1.46
N ASN A 276 -33.28 -2.09 2.67
CA ASN A 276 -33.96 -2.11 3.97
C ASN A 276 -32.97 -2.53 5.07
N GLY A 277 -32.82 -1.72 6.13
CA GLY A 277 -32.36 -2.16 7.46
C GLY A 277 -30.90 -2.60 7.66
N ASP A 278 -30.26 -3.25 6.68
CA ASP A 278 -29.03 -4.04 6.88
C ASP A 278 -27.77 -3.35 6.33
N ARG A 279 -27.64 -2.04 6.51
CA ARG A 279 -26.41 -1.32 6.16
C ARG A 279 -25.33 -1.63 7.19
N LYS A 280 -24.25 -2.30 6.74
CA LYS A 280 -23.07 -2.61 7.57
C LYS A 280 -22.31 -1.32 7.89
N TYR A 281 -21.88 -1.19 9.14
CA TYR A 281 -21.19 0.03 9.59
C TYR A 281 -19.75 0.08 9.04
N PRO A 282 -19.33 1.20 8.43
CA PRO A 282 -18.02 1.28 7.78
C PRO A 282 -16.87 1.42 8.77
N VAL A 283 -15.81 0.66 8.53
CA VAL A 283 -14.55 0.69 9.28
C VAL A 283 -13.41 0.89 8.30
N LEU A 284 -12.66 1.98 8.47
CA LEU A 284 -11.46 2.28 7.70
C LEU A 284 -10.21 1.90 8.51
N MET A 285 -9.35 1.07 7.92
CA MET A 285 -8.13 0.58 8.55
C MET A 285 -6.88 1.18 7.87
N LEU A 286 -5.95 1.72 8.67
CA LEU A 286 -4.75 2.41 8.19
C LEU A 286 -3.46 1.67 8.62
N PRO A 287 -2.61 1.29 7.66
CA PRO A 287 -1.37 0.56 7.94
C PRO A 287 -0.30 1.46 8.56
N GLY A 288 0.75 0.84 9.09
CA GLY A 288 1.87 1.56 9.72
C GLY A 288 2.99 1.98 8.76
N LEU A 289 4.10 2.42 9.35
CA LEU A 289 5.29 2.87 8.62
C LEU A 289 5.86 1.72 7.79
N LEU A 290 6.10 1.96 6.50
CA LEU A 290 6.62 0.97 5.53
C LEU A 290 5.73 -0.28 5.39
N GLN A 291 4.44 -0.18 5.70
CA GLN A 291 3.46 -1.24 5.51
C GLN A 291 2.48 -0.90 4.37
N SER A 292 1.70 -1.89 3.95
CA SER A 292 0.54 -1.75 3.07
C SER A 292 -0.72 -2.29 3.77
N ALA A 293 -1.87 -2.24 3.08
CA ALA A 293 -3.10 -2.88 3.53
C ALA A 293 -2.88 -4.37 3.93
N GLY A 294 -1.85 -5.03 3.38
CA GLY A 294 -1.43 -6.40 3.72
C GLY A 294 -1.26 -6.69 5.19
N ALA A 295 -0.97 -5.67 6.00
CA ALA A 295 -0.87 -5.81 7.44
C ALA A 295 -2.15 -6.36 8.10
N PHE A 296 -3.32 -6.20 7.47
CA PHE A 296 -4.61 -6.58 8.06
C PHE A 296 -5.21 -7.89 7.54
N TYR A 297 -4.61 -8.53 6.51
CA TYR A 297 -5.15 -9.73 5.86
C TYR A 297 -4.14 -10.86 5.59
N ALA A 298 -2.95 -10.81 6.18
CA ALA A 298 -1.88 -11.78 5.92
C ALA A 298 -2.06 -13.17 6.58
N ASN A 299 -3.09 -13.37 7.42
CA ASN A 299 -3.24 -14.56 8.26
C ASN A 299 -4.53 -15.36 7.97
N ASP A 300 -5.01 -15.35 6.72
CA ASP A 300 -6.29 -15.99 6.33
C ASP A 300 -7.41 -15.64 7.34
N ASP A 301 -8.22 -16.60 7.80
CA ASP A 301 -9.36 -16.36 8.71
C ASP A 301 -9.00 -15.68 10.05
N ASP A 302 -7.75 -15.76 10.50
CA ASP A 302 -7.27 -15.09 11.72
C ASP A 302 -6.94 -13.60 11.49
N SER A 303 -7.13 -13.12 10.27
CA SER A 303 -6.91 -11.73 9.90
C SER A 303 -8.02 -10.82 10.43
N LEU A 304 -7.63 -9.71 11.06
CA LEU A 304 -8.57 -8.75 11.65
C LEU A 304 -9.58 -8.22 10.61
N ALA A 305 -9.13 -7.92 9.38
CA ALA A 305 -10.02 -7.44 8.33
C ALA A 305 -11.10 -8.47 7.98
N PHE A 306 -10.70 -9.73 7.76
CA PHE A 306 -11.63 -10.80 7.39
C PHE A 306 -12.58 -11.16 8.54
N PHE A 307 -12.08 -11.20 9.77
CA PHE A 307 -12.91 -11.39 10.95
C PHE A 307 -14.01 -10.33 11.06
N LEU A 308 -13.69 -9.05 10.83
CA LEU A 308 -14.67 -7.98 10.94
C LEU A 308 -15.71 -8.00 9.82
N VAL A 309 -15.32 -8.29 8.56
CA VAL A 309 -16.29 -8.49 7.46
C VAL A 309 -17.26 -9.61 7.81
N LYS A 310 -16.74 -10.75 8.28
CA LYS A 310 -17.55 -11.92 8.68
C LYS A 310 -18.44 -11.63 9.89
N SER A 311 -18.05 -10.67 10.72
CA SER A 311 -18.83 -10.17 11.86
C SER A 311 -19.90 -9.13 11.48
N GLY A 312 -20.04 -8.77 10.20
CA GLY A 312 -21.09 -7.87 9.72
C GLY A 312 -20.69 -6.39 9.61
N TYR A 313 -19.39 -6.08 9.63
CA TYR A 313 -18.90 -4.72 9.34
C TYR A 313 -18.58 -4.54 7.86
N ASP A 314 -18.59 -3.29 7.41
CA ASP A 314 -18.15 -2.90 6.06
C ASP A 314 -16.70 -2.43 6.13
N ILE A 315 -15.77 -3.18 5.51
CA ILE A 315 -14.33 -3.02 5.75
C ILE A 315 -13.62 -2.39 4.56
N TRP A 316 -12.96 -1.28 4.87
CA TRP A 316 -12.18 -0.47 3.96
C TRP A 316 -10.72 -0.42 4.42
N LEU A 317 -9.76 -0.69 3.54
CA LEU A 317 -8.34 -0.69 3.86
C LEU A 317 -7.64 0.43 3.10
N GLY A 318 -7.15 1.43 3.82
CA GLY A 318 -6.41 2.56 3.25
C GLY A 318 -5.00 2.17 2.83
N GLY A 319 -4.59 2.61 1.65
CA GLY A 319 -3.19 2.60 1.22
C GLY A 319 -2.48 3.89 1.61
N ASN A 320 -1.15 3.82 1.73
CA ASN A 320 -0.32 5.01 1.93
C ASN A 320 0.15 5.57 0.59
N ARG A 321 0.39 6.89 0.52
CA ARG A 321 0.98 7.59 -0.64
C ARG A 321 2.34 7.07 -1.12
N HIS A 322 2.99 6.20 -0.34
CA HIS A 322 4.27 5.54 -0.67
C HIS A 322 4.11 4.03 -0.99
N GLY A 323 2.92 3.61 -1.41
CA GLY A 323 2.61 2.20 -1.68
C GLY A 323 3.38 1.61 -2.87
N PHE A 324 3.13 0.33 -3.16
CA PHE A 324 3.78 -0.43 -4.24
C PHE A 324 3.47 0.08 -5.66
N HIS A 325 2.50 0.99 -5.81
CA HIS A 325 2.16 1.66 -7.07
C HIS A 325 2.30 3.19 -6.89
N PRO A 326 3.53 3.71 -6.72
CA PRO A 326 3.76 5.14 -6.47
C PRO A 326 3.62 5.98 -7.74
N GLU A 327 3.05 5.46 -8.83
CA GLU A 327 3.04 6.15 -10.13
C GLU A 327 1.90 7.16 -10.25
N GLU A 328 1.06 7.28 -9.24
CA GLU A 328 -0.22 7.96 -9.39
C GLU A 328 -0.24 9.29 -8.63
N HIS A 329 0.42 10.31 -9.19
CA HIS A 329 0.16 11.70 -8.83
C HIS A 329 -0.37 12.42 -10.07
N ILE A 330 -1.38 13.26 -9.92
CA ILE A 330 -2.08 13.87 -11.06
C ILE A 330 -1.14 14.71 -11.94
N SER A 331 -0.19 15.41 -11.32
CA SER A 331 0.74 16.34 -11.98
C SER A 331 2.23 16.03 -11.84
N LEU A 332 2.63 15.14 -10.94
CA LEU A 332 4.04 14.87 -10.62
C LEU A 332 4.39 13.45 -11.03
N VAL A 333 5.64 13.25 -11.43
CA VAL A 333 6.19 11.93 -11.76
C VAL A 333 7.14 11.48 -10.64
N PRO A 334 7.32 10.16 -10.42
CA PRO A 334 8.20 9.65 -9.37
C PRO A 334 9.66 10.10 -9.45
N SER A 335 10.12 10.54 -10.63
CA SER A 335 11.47 11.09 -10.81
C SER A 335 11.62 12.54 -10.32
N ASP A 336 10.51 13.25 -10.07
CA ASP A 336 10.52 14.59 -9.52
C ASP A 336 10.70 14.53 -7.99
N PRO A 337 11.72 15.17 -7.40
CA PRO A 337 11.91 15.17 -5.95
C PRO A 337 10.70 15.68 -5.16
N ARG A 338 9.89 16.57 -5.74
CA ARG A 338 8.67 17.10 -5.11
C ARG A 338 7.63 16.02 -4.87
N PHE A 339 7.61 14.96 -5.70
CA PHE A 339 6.74 13.80 -5.51
C PHE A 339 6.97 13.16 -4.13
N TRP A 340 8.21 13.14 -3.66
CA TRP A 340 8.60 12.52 -2.38
C TRP A 340 8.69 13.51 -1.22
N SER A 341 8.35 14.79 -1.45
CA SER A 341 8.50 15.87 -0.47
C SER A 341 7.26 15.99 0.42
N TRP A 342 6.92 14.92 1.13
CA TRP A 342 5.81 14.87 2.08
C TRP A 342 6.26 14.31 3.43
N THR A 343 5.45 14.56 4.44
CA THR A 343 5.64 14.13 5.82
C THR A 343 4.37 13.47 6.35
N ILE A 344 4.43 12.89 7.55
CA ILE A 344 3.23 12.37 8.22
C ILE A 344 2.15 13.45 8.44
N ARG A 345 2.54 14.73 8.49
CA ARG A 345 1.59 15.84 8.60
C ARG A 345 0.76 15.97 7.33
N ASP A 346 1.36 15.76 6.16
CA ASP A 346 0.67 15.81 4.87
C ASP A 346 -0.26 14.61 4.71
N MET A 347 0.15 13.42 5.16
CA MET A 347 -0.74 12.25 5.24
C MET A 347 -1.98 12.56 6.10
N ALA A 348 -1.77 13.12 7.30
CA ALA A 348 -2.88 13.50 8.19
C ALA A 348 -3.77 14.62 7.62
N ALA A 349 -3.19 15.56 6.88
CA ALA A 349 -3.91 16.72 6.32
C ALA A 349 -4.65 16.40 5.02
N PHE A 350 -4.15 15.46 4.22
CA PHE A 350 -4.64 15.20 2.86
C PHE A 350 -5.04 13.73 2.60
N ASP A 351 -4.24 12.74 3.02
CA ASP A 351 -4.54 11.31 2.77
C ASP A 351 -5.77 10.88 3.55
N LEU A 352 -5.73 11.01 4.89
CA LEU A 352 -6.81 10.54 5.74
C LEU A 352 -8.17 11.19 5.41
N PRO A 353 -8.26 12.52 5.23
CA PRO A 353 -9.52 13.14 4.82
C PRO A 353 -10.03 12.63 3.46
N ALA A 354 -9.12 12.33 2.52
CA ALA A 354 -9.51 11.79 1.23
C ALA A 354 -10.04 10.37 1.31
N LEU A 355 -9.38 9.50 2.08
CA LEU A 355 -9.86 8.15 2.35
C LEU A 355 -11.22 8.18 3.06
N VAL A 356 -11.36 9.00 4.11
CA VAL A 356 -12.63 9.13 4.86
C VAL A 356 -13.74 9.65 3.96
N ALA A 357 -13.49 10.73 3.20
CA ALA A 357 -14.50 11.31 2.33
C ALA A 357 -14.95 10.33 1.24
N ARG A 358 -14.03 9.54 0.67
CA ARG A 358 -14.41 8.48 -0.28
C ARG A 358 -15.29 7.41 0.37
N VAL A 359 -14.91 6.90 1.55
CA VAL A 359 -15.71 5.88 2.26
C VAL A 359 -17.10 6.40 2.60
N LEU A 360 -17.21 7.63 3.12
CA LEU A 360 -18.51 8.23 3.45
C LEU A 360 -19.35 8.50 2.19
N TYR A 361 -18.72 8.85 1.07
CA TYR A 361 -19.39 9.00 -0.22
C TYR A 361 -19.95 7.67 -0.74
N GLU A 362 -19.20 6.57 -0.68
CA GLU A 362 -19.71 5.27 -1.15
C GLU A 362 -20.79 4.72 -0.22
N THR A 363 -20.56 4.80 1.09
CA THR A 363 -21.42 4.13 2.10
C THR A 363 -22.63 4.97 2.53
N GLN A 364 -22.62 6.27 2.24
CA GLN A 364 -23.65 7.23 2.65
C GLN A 364 -23.85 7.32 4.17
N PHE A 365 -22.85 6.89 4.96
CA PHE A 365 -22.81 7.13 6.39
C PHE A 365 -22.30 8.54 6.69
N THR A 366 -22.66 9.06 7.87
CA THR A 366 -22.16 10.35 8.35
C THR A 366 -20.84 10.23 9.11
N LYS A 367 -20.56 9.04 9.67
CA LYS A 367 -19.36 8.72 10.45
C LYS A 367 -18.93 7.29 10.17
N LEU A 368 -17.65 7.00 10.35
CA LEU A 368 -17.05 5.68 10.23
C LEU A 368 -16.16 5.38 11.45
N ALA A 369 -15.79 4.12 11.67
CA ALA A 369 -14.78 3.77 12.66
C ALA A 369 -13.38 3.74 12.04
N LEU A 370 -12.38 4.22 12.78
CA LEU A 370 -10.97 4.23 12.36
C LEU A 370 -10.17 3.22 13.18
N ILE A 371 -9.41 2.36 12.49
CA ILE A 371 -8.42 1.46 13.10
C ILE A 371 -7.05 1.78 12.50
N GLY A 372 -6.19 2.46 13.26
CA GLY A 372 -4.81 2.74 12.84
C GLY A 372 -3.81 1.85 13.56
N HIS A 373 -2.82 1.33 12.83
CA HIS A 373 -1.66 0.65 13.41
C HIS A 373 -0.40 1.51 13.30
N SER A 374 0.34 1.69 14.41
CA SER A 374 1.63 2.40 14.44
C SER A 374 1.56 3.79 13.81
N GLN A 375 2.19 4.03 12.65
CA GLN A 375 2.10 5.30 11.91
C GLN A 375 0.65 5.68 11.58
N GLY A 376 -0.20 4.73 11.18
CA GLY A 376 -1.62 5.00 10.91
C GLY A 376 -2.35 5.52 12.15
N THR A 377 -1.95 5.11 13.36
CA THR A 377 -2.45 5.68 14.61
C THR A 377 -1.96 7.13 14.79
N ALA A 378 -0.68 7.39 14.54
CA ALA A 378 -0.11 8.73 14.67
C ALA A 378 -0.71 9.72 13.67
N GLU A 379 -0.89 9.29 12.41
CA GLU A 379 -1.60 10.03 11.37
C GLU A 379 -3.04 10.38 11.80
N THR A 380 -3.76 9.39 12.35
CA THR A 380 -5.12 9.60 12.86
C THR A 380 -5.15 10.64 13.99
N PHE A 381 -4.25 10.55 14.96
CA PHE A 381 -4.18 11.54 16.04
C PHE A 381 -3.83 12.95 15.55
N LEU A 382 -2.93 13.05 14.57
CA LEU A 382 -2.58 14.31 13.93
C LEU A 382 -3.80 14.91 13.23
N ALA A 383 -4.51 14.12 12.42
CA ALA A 383 -5.67 14.59 11.66
C ALA A 383 -6.80 15.06 12.58
N LEU A 384 -7.14 14.27 13.61
CA LEU A 384 -8.19 14.58 14.58
C LEU A 384 -7.79 15.72 15.54
N SER A 385 -6.54 16.18 15.49
CA SER A 385 -6.13 17.36 16.27
C SER A 385 -6.79 18.62 15.71
N LYS A 386 -7.11 19.56 16.61
CA LYS A 386 -7.81 20.82 16.28
C LYS A 386 -7.11 21.68 15.24
N HIS A 387 -5.81 21.48 15.03
CA HIS A 387 -4.96 22.34 14.20
C HIS A 387 -4.73 21.80 12.78
N ILE A 388 -5.14 20.56 12.49
CA ILE A 388 -4.92 19.92 11.20
C ILE A 388 -6.25 19.79 10.45
N GLN A 389 -7.15 18.92 10.93
CA GLN A 389 -8.46 18.69 10.30
C GLN A 389 -9.58 18.71 11.34
N PRO A 390 -9.97 19.90 11.85
CA PRO A 390 -10.99 20.02 12.90
C PRO A 390 -12.37 19.49 12.47
N SER A 391 -12.67 19.49 11.16
CA SER A 391 -13.93 18.95 10.61
C SER A 391 -14.05 17.43 10.71
N LEU A 392 -12.94 16.70 10.84
CA LEU A 392 -12.94 15.24 10.89
C LEU A 392 -13.35 14.70 12.27
N GLY A 393 -13.13 15.50 13.34
CA GLY A 393 -13.42 15.12 14.72
C GLY A 393 -14.75 15.64 15.29
N SER A 394 -15.42 16.55 14.59
CA SER A 394 -16.76 17.08 14.92
C SER A 394 -17.85 16.18 14.32
#